data_AF-A0A7Y3LHD5-F1
#
_entry.id   AF-A0A7Y3LHD5-F1
#
_cell.length_a   1.000
_cell.length_b   1.000
_cell.length_c   1.000
_cell.angle_alpha   90.00
_cell.angle_beta   90.00
_cell.angle_gamma   90.00
#
_symmetry.space_group_name_H-M   'P 1'
#
loop_
_entity.id
_entity.type
_entity.pdbx_description
1 polymer ?
#
loop_
_entity_poly.entity_id
_entity_poly.type
_entity_poly.pdbx_seq_one_letter_code
_entity_poly.pdbx_strand_id
1 'polypeptide(L)'
;MDDQLLRSELPKSILRMSKALDAVLMSEPDAVVPWTGRQMVVKTFVTHLRSEFAIHRFDLVGDDGIGNELLAQPEITLHAVTVLGKPLLQRGSKSQISPFHAVIGSPGSFDIMVIADNQGTRMLISEDASEPSLVGDPAARLLFLWGRRPSDPSRLSAPAGSKVLSDLQKLLAGY
;
A
#
# COMPACT_ATOMS: atom_id res chain seq x y z
N MET A 1 26.18 2.10 -11.20
CA MET A 1 25.90 2.85 -9.95
C MET A 1 26.78 2.23 -8.89
N ASP A 2 27.54 3.04 -8.14
CA ASP A 2 28.49 2.53 -7.14
C ASP A 2 27.73 2.13 -5.85
N ASP A 3 27.74 0.83 -5.52
CA ASP A 3 27.04 0.28 -4.35
C ASP A 3 27.55 0.87 -3.03
N GLN A 4 28.86 1.11 -2.92
CA GLN A 4 29.45 1.69 -1.72
C GLN A 4 28.97 3.13 -1.54
N LEU A 5 28.90 3.89 -2.65
CA LEU A 5 28.34 5.23 -2.63
C LEU A 5 26.87 5.21 -2.18
N LEU A 6 26.03 4.32 -2.75
CA LEU A 6 24.62 4.20 -2.38
C LEU A 6 24.42 3.89 -0.89
N ARG A 7 25.17 2.92 -0.36
CA ARG A 7 25.14 2.55 1.06
C ARG A 7 25.54 3.71 1.97
N SER A 8 26.45 4.57 1.51
CA SER A 8 26.87 5.75 2.26
C SER A 8 25.88 6.92 2.16
N GLU A 9 25.22 7.09 1.02
CA GLU A 9 24.33 8.24 0.75
C GLU A 9 22.88 8.02 1.20
N LEU A 10 22.40 6.77 1.21
CA LEU A 10 21.03 6.47 1.64
C LEU A 10 20.75 6.93 3.08
N PRO A 11 21.56 6.57 4.11
CA PRO A 11 21.33 7.03 5.48
C PRO A 11 21.41 8.55 5.61
N LYS A 12 22.30 9.22 4.86
CA LYS A 12 22.42 10.68 4.86
C LYS A 12 21.16 11.33 4.28
N SER A 13 20.64 10.77 3.20
CA SER A 13 19.42 11.27 2.55
C SER A 13 18.19 11.10 3.45
N ILE A 14 18.08 9.94 4.11
CA ILE A 14 17.03 9.68 5.12
C ILE A 14 17.13 10.69 6.26
N LEU A 15 18.33 10.92 6.80
CA LEU A 15 18.52 11.88 7.90
C LEU A 15 18.19 13.31 7.50
N ARG A 16 18.60 13.75 6.31
CA ARG A 16 18.27 15.10 5.79
C ARG A 16 16.76 15.27 5.67
N MET A 17 16.06 14.27 5.12
CA MET A 17 14.61 14.29 4.98
C MET A 17 13.90 14.30 6.34
N SER A 18 14.33 13.45 7.28
CA SER A 18 13.79 13.44 8.65
C SER A 18 13.91 14.82 9.30
N LYS A 19 15.10 15.42 9.26
CA LYS A 19 15.33 16.76 9.84
C LYS A 19 14.45 17.84 9.19
N ALA A 20 14.22 17.76 7.88
CA ALA A 20 13.37 18.70 7.18
C ALA A 20 11.89 18.55 7.61
N LEU A 21 11.41 17.30 7.73
CA LEU A 21 10.06 17.03 8.24
C LEU A 21 9.91 17.49 9.68
N ASP A 22 10.87 17.19 10.56
CA ASP A 22 10.86 17.61 11.96
C ASP A 22 10.81 19.15 12.07
N ALA A 23 11.64 19.85 11.30
CA ALA A 23 11.67 21.31 11.31
C ALA A 23 10.31 21.92 10.93
N VAL A 24 9.66 21.40 9.88
CA VAL A 24 8.34 21.88 9.45
C VAL A 24 7.27 21.53 10.47
N LEU A 25 7.25 20.29 10.98
CA LEU A 25 6.22 19.86 11.93
C LEU A 25 6.35 20.55 13.29
N MET A 26 7.56 20.98 13.67
CA MET A 26 7.79 21.79 14.87
C MET A 26 7.25 23.22 14.72
N SER A 27 7.33 23.81 13.53
CA SER A 27 6.88 25.19 13.29
C SER A 27 5.41 25.28 12.87
N GLU A 28 4.97 24.36 12.02
CA GLU A 28 3.65 24.33 11.37
C GLU A 28 3.12 22.88 11.30
N PRO A 29 2.54 22.34 12.40
CA PRO A 29 2.13 20.94 12.50
C PRO A 29 1.11 20.48 11.44
N ASP A 30 0.30 21.41 10.93
CA ASP A 30 -0.72 21.16 9.91
C ASP A 30 -0.32 21.75 8.55
N ALA A 31 0.99 21.99 8.32
CA ALA A 31 1.51 22.42 7.04
C ALA A 31 1.01 21.50 5.90
N VAL A 32 0.68 22.12 4.78
CA VAL A 32 0.21 21.45 3.57
C VAL A 32 1.12 21.84 2.41
N VAL A 33 1.54 20.84 1.62
CA VAL A 33 2.42 21.05 0.47
C VAL A 33 1.82 20.42 -0.80
N PRO A 34 2.08 21.00 -1.98
CA PRO A 34 1.76 20.35 -3.24
C PRO A 34 2.63 19.11 -3.43
N TRP A 35 2.01 17.98 -3.74
CA TRP A 35 2.67 16.70 -3.94
C TRP A 35 1.90 15.87 -4.95
N THR A 36 2.57 15.43 -6.03
CA THR A 36 2.01 14.57 -7.10
C THR A 36 0.62 14.99 -7.61
N GLY A 37 0.42 16.30 -7.82
CA GLY A 37 -0.84 16.84 -8.35
C GLY A 37 -1.97 16.97 -7.32
N ARG A 38 -1.67 16.83 -6.03
CA ARG A 38 -2.62 17.07 -4.93
C ARG A 38 -1.98 17.89 -3.80
N GLN A 39 -2.80 18.31 -2.85
CA GLN A 39 -2.34 18.89 -1.58
C GLN A 39 -2.19 17.77 -0.54
N MET A 40 -1.08 17.76 0.19
CA MET A 40 -0.78 16.74 1.19
C MET A 40 -0.34 17.39 2.50
N VAL A 41 -0.95 16.96 3.61
CA VAL A 41 -0.53 17.39 4.94
C VAL A 41 0.84 16.79 5.25
N VAL A 42 1.78 17.60 5.72
CA VAL A 42 3.19 17.21 5.91
C VAL A 42 3.32 16.00 6.84
N LYS A 43 2.51 15.91 7.90
CA LYS A 43 2.53 14.76 8.83
C LYS A 43 2.24 13.41 8.16
N THR A 44 1.49 13.41 7.05
CA THR A 44 1.21 12.20 6.28
C THR A 44 2.47 11.65 5.58
N PHE A 45 3.49 12.47 5.32
CA PHE A 45 4.75 12.00 4.74
C PHE A 45 5.51 11.05 5.67
N VAL A 46 5.37 11.17 6.99
CA VAL A 46 6.02 10.25 7.94
C VAL A 46 5.54 8.83 7.71
N THR A 47 4.22 8.62 7.63
CA THR A 47 3.62 7.31 7.33
C THR A 47 3.92 6.88 5.89
N HIS A 48 3.91 7.82 4.94
CA HIS A 48 4.25 7.51 3.56
C HIS A 48 5.66 6.93 3.42
N LEU A 49 6.66 7.56 4.04
CA LEU A 49 8.05 7.09 3.99
C LEU A 49 8.22 5.74 4.68
N ARG A 50 7.53 5.51 5.81
CA ARG A 50 7.49 4.18 6.45
C ARG A 50 6.93 3.13 5.50
N SER A 51 5.85 3.45 4.79
CA SER A 51 5.25 2.57 3.78
C SER A 51 6.23 2.25 2.65
N GLU A 52 6.89 3.27 2.08
CA GLU A 52 7.89 3.09 1.01
C GLU A 52 9.07 2.22 1.48
N PHE A 53 9.60 2.46 2.68
CA PHE A 53 10.70 1.65 3.21
C PHE A 53 10.30 0.20 3.47
N ALA A 54 9.10 -0.05 4.00
CA ALA A 54 8.62 -1.41 4.24
C ALA A 54 8.47 -2.18 2.91
N ILE A 55 7.87 -1.55 1.90
CA ILE A 55 7.67 -2.14 0.57
C ILE A 55 8.99 -2.37 -0.16
N HIS A 56 9.89 -1.39 -0.16
CA HIS A 56 11.17 -1.53 -0.85
C HIS A 56 12.17 -2.42 -0.10
N ARG A 57 12.02 -2.60 1.21
CA ARG A 57 12.73 -3.68 1.90
C ARG A 57 12.34 -5.03 1.30
N PHE A 58 11.04 -5.30 1.17
CA PHE A 58 10.56 -6.53 0.55
C PHE A 58 11.11 -6.68 -0.89
N ASP A 59 11.15 -5.60 -1.67
CA ASP A 59 11.72 -5.65 -3.03
C ASP A 59 13.21 -6.05 -3.05
N LEU A 60 13.97 -5.73 -2.00
CA LEU A 60 15.41 -5.99 -1.90
C LEU A 60 15.74 -7.35 -1.30
N VAL A 61 15.01 -7.79 -0.28
CA VAL A 61 15.36 -8.98 0.51
C VAL A 61 14.28 -10.07 0.52
N GLY A 62 13.13 -9.82 -0.09
CA GLY A 62 11.98 -10.73 -0.07
C GLY A 62 11.28 -10.78 1.30
N ASP A 63 10.67 -11.93 1.59
CA ASP A 63 10.02 -12.18 2.87
C ASP A 63 11.07 -12.40 3.98
N ASP A 64 11.05 -11.52 4.99
CA ASP A 64 11.79 -11.70 6.24
C ASP A 64 10.96 -11.24 7.45
N GLY A 65 11.38 -11.63 8.66
CA GLY A 65 10.63 -11.32 9.89
C GLY A 65 10.44 -9.82 10.10
N ILE A 66 11.50 -9.03 9.85
CA ILE A 66 11.46 -7.56 9.99
C ILE A 66 10.49 -6.94 8.98
N GLY A 67 10.55 -7.35 7.70
CA GLY A 67 9.65 -6.89 6.67
C GLY A 67 8.20 -7.23 6.99
N ASN A 68 7.94 -8.44 7.47
CA ASN A 68 6.60 -8.85 7.90
C ASN A 68 6.07 -7.97 9.05
N GLU A 69 6.88 -7.68 10.07
CA GLU A 69 6.49 -6.78 11.16
C GLU A 69 6.23 -5.35 10.68
N LEU A 70 7.04 -4.84 9.75
CA LEU A 70 6.86 -3.50 9.16
C LEU A 70 5.59 -3.42 8.31
N LEU A 71 5.35 -4.43 7.48
CA LEU A 71 4.20 -4.48 6.56
C LEU A 71 2.88 -4.79 7.29
N ALA A 72 2.92 -5.46 8.44
CA ALA A 72 1.74 -5.82 9.21
C ALA A 72 1.13 -4.64 10.00
N GLN A 73 1.78 -3.48 10.03
CA GLN A 73 1.33 -2.30 10.78
C GLN A 73 0.02 -1.74 10.19
N PRO A 74 -1.08 -1.67 10.99
CA PRO A 74 -2.38 -1.23 10.50
C PRO A 74 -2.39 0.15 9.84
N GLU A 75 -1.58 1.08 10.36
CA GLU A 75 -1.46 2.43 9.82
C GLU A 75 -0.87 2.46 8.40
N ILE A 76 -0.04 1.47 8.03
CA ILE A 76 0.53 1.37 6.69
C ILE A 76 -0.53 0.90 5.69
N THR A 77 -1.38 -0.05 6.10
CA THR A 77 -2.56 -0.42 5.30
C THR A 77 -3.52 0.76 5.15
N LEU A 78 -3.83 1.45 6.25
CA LEU A 78 -4.72 2.61 6.22
C LEU A 78 -4.21 3.68 5.26
N HIS A 79 -2.90 3.95 5.27
CA HIS A 79 -2.24 4.86 4.34
C HIS A 79 -2.35 4.39 2.88
N ALA A 80 -2.11 3.09 2.63
CA ALA A 80 -2.24 2.53 1.28
C ALA A 80 -3.64 2.73 0.69
N VAL A 81 -4.69 2.54 1.50
CA VAL A 81 -6.08 2.71 1.06
C VAL A 81 -6.45 4.19 0.90
N THR A 82 -6.26 4.99 1.95
CA THR A 82 -6.79 6.37 2.01
C THR A 82 -5.92 7.39 1.27
N VAL A 83 -4.61 7.14 1.17
CA VAL A 83 -3.66 8.08 0.60
C VAL A 83 -3.13 7.58 -0.74
N LEU A 84 -2.93 6.28 -0.94
CA LEU A 84 -2.35 5.75 -2.18
C LEU A 84 -3.35 5.01 -3.07
N GLY A 85 -4.60 4.85 -2.66
CA GLY A 85 -5.51 3.95 -3.36
C GLY A 85 -5.76 4.28 -4.82
N LYS A 86 -5.91 5.57 -5.14
CA LYS A 86 -6.04 6.03 -6.54
C LYS A 86 -4.76 5.77 -7.35
N PRO A 87 -3.55 6.19 -6.90
CA PRO A 87 -2.30 5.82 -7.57
C PRO A 87 -2.13 4.31 -7.80
N LEU A 88 -2.39 3.47 -6.79
CA LEU A 88 -2.22 2.02 -6.88
C LEU A 88 -3.15 1.36 -7.91
N LEU A 89 -4.36 1.89 -8.09
CA LEU A 89 -5.33 1.41 -9.08
C LEU A 89 -5.16 2.05 -10.46
N GLN A 90 -4.36 3.11 -10.60
CA GLN A 90 -4.34 3.94 -11.80
C GLN A 90 -4.00 3.13 -13.06
N ARG A 91 -3.00 2.26 -12.99
CA ARG A 91 -2.62 1.39 -14.11
C ARG A 91 -3.71 0.36 -14.42
N GLY A 92 -4.23 -0.30 -13.40
CA GLY A 92 -5.23 -1.35 -13.51
C GLY A 92 -6.60 -0.86 -13.96
N SER A 93 -6.93 0.42 -13.74
CA SER A 93 -8.20 1.02 -14.16
C SER A 93 -8.49 0.91 -15.67
N LYS A 94 -7.45 0.71 -16.49
CA LYS A 94 -7.55 0.52 -17.95
C LYS A 94 -8.00 -0.88 -18.37
N SER A 95 -8.09 -1.83 -17.43
CA SER A 95 -8.41 -3.23 -17.70
C SER A 95 -9.89 -3.50 -18.06
N GLN A 96 -10.75 -2.48 -18.05
CA GLN A 96 -12.19 -2.57 -18.39
C GLN A 96 -12.96 -3.60 -17.54
N ILE A 97 -12.47 -3.87 -16.32
CA ILE A 97 -13.14 -4.72 -15.34
C ILE A 97 -14.23 -3.88 -14.68
N SER A 98 -15.44 -3.91 -15.23
CA SER A 98 -16.62 -3.25 -14.66
C SER A 98 -17.91 -3.92 -15.17
N PRO A 99 -18.92 -4.14 -14.31
CA PRO A 99 -18.92 -3.88 -12.87
C PRO A 99 -18.09 -4.91 -12.11
N PHE A 100 -17.42 -4.48 -11.03
CA PHE A 100 -16.66 -5.36 -10.16
C PHE A 100 -16.66 -4.87 -8.71
N HIS A 101 -16.78 -5.83 -7.80
CA HIS A 101 -16.75 -5.62 -6.36
C HIS A 101 -16.08 -6.82 -5.70
N ALA A 102 -15.07 -6.57 -4.88
CA ALA A 102 -14.39 -7.61 -4.11
C ALA A 102 -13.93 -7.06 -2.75
N VAL A 103 -13.91 -7.95 -1.77
CA VAL A 103 -13.42 -7.63 -0.41
C VAL A 103 -12.11 -8.37 -0.17
N ILE A 104 -11.12 -7.66 0.33
CA ILE A 104 -9.81 -8.18 0.70
C ILE A 104 -9.71 -8.10 2.22
N GLY A 105 -9.77 -9.26 2.86
CA GLY A 105 -9.77 -9.38 4.31
C GLY A 105 -8.40 -9.71 4.90
N SER A 106 -8.26 -9.44 6.19
CA SER A 106 -7.12 -9.91 6.98
C SER A 106 -7.52 -10.16 8.44
N PRO A 107 -7.24 -11.35 9.00
CA PRO A 107 -7.61 -11.67 10.38
C PRO A 107 -7.13 -10.62 11.38
N GLY A 108 -8.04 -10.14 12.24
CA GLY A 108 -7.73 -9.14 13.27
C GLY A 108 -7.52 -7.71 12.75
N SER A 109 -7.86 -7.45 11.49
CA SER A 109 -7.76 -6.12 10.85
C SER A 109 -9.08 -5.74 10.18
N PHE A 110 -9.20 -4.48 9.75
CA PHE A 110 -10.33 -4.03 8.92
C PHE A 110 -10.19 -4.57 7.50
N ASP A 111 -11.33 -4.82 6.85
CA ASP A 111 -11.37 -5.29 5.47
C ASP A 111 -11.30 -4.13 4.48
N ILE A 112 -10.88 -4.44 3.25
CA ILE A 112 -10.68 -3.46 2.17
C ILE A 112 -11.58 -3.82 1.01
N MET A 113 -12.40 -2.89 0.58
CA MET A 113 -13.28 -3.04 -0.56
C MET A 113 -12.63 -2.45 -1.80
N VAL A 114 -12.57 -3.23 -2.89
CA VAL A 114 -12.14 -2.79 -4.22
C VAL A 114 -13.36 -2.74 -5.13
N ILE A 115 -13.63 -1.56 -5.67
CA ILE A 115 -14.80 -1.30 -6.52
C ILE A 115 -14.32 -0.81 -7.87
N ALA A 116 -14.92 -1.32 -8.94
CA ALA A 116 -14.86 -0.74 -10.27
C ALA A 116 -16.27 -0.66 -10.86
N ASP A 117 -16.76 0.56 -11.07
CA ASP A 117 -18.09 0.86 -11.59
C ASP A 117 -18.06 2.10 -12.50
N ASN A 118 -19.22 2.68 -12.78
CA ASN A 118 -19.34 3.89 -13.60
C ASN A 118 -18.70 5.15 -12.99
N GLN A 119 -18.37 5.15 -11.70
CA GLN A 119 -17.62 6.21 -11.02
C GLN A 119 -16.09 5.97 -11.08
N GLY A 120 -15.67 4.85 -11.65
CA GLY A 120 -14.27 4.45 -11.77
C GLY A 120 -13.81 3.51 -10.65
N THR A 121 -12.51 3.28 -10.62
CA THR A 121 -11.88 2.33 -9.68
C THR A 121 -11.50 3.02 -8.37
N ARG A 122 -11.86 2.42 -7.24
CA ARG A 122 -11.51 2.94 -5.90
C ARG A 122 -11.30 1.83 -4.89
N MET A 123 -10.52 2.13 -3.85
CA MET A 123 -10.40 1.32 -2.64
C MET A 123 -11.04 2.06 -1.47
N LEU A 124 -11.74 1.32 -0.62
CA LEU A 124 -12.39 1.83 0.59
C LEU A 124 -12.13 0.86 1.74
N ILE A 125 -12.22 1.37 2.98
CA ILE A 125 -12.34 0.49 4.15
C ILE A 125 -13.76 -0.07 4.12
N SER A 126 -13.91 -1.40 4.26
CA SER A 126 -15.23 -2.02 4.33
C SER A 126 -15.86 -1.70 5.69
N GLU A 127 -17.06 -1.14 5.67
CA GLU A 127 -17.86 -0.86 6.86
C GLU A 127 -18.71 -2.07 7.27
N ASP A 128 -19.04 -2.93 6.30
CA ASP A 128 -19.88 -4.11 6.49
C ASP A 128 -19.07 -5.40 6.58
N ALA A 129 -19.55 -6.32 7.42
CA ALA A 129 -19.09 -7.69 7.45
C ALA A 129 -19.57 -8.41 6.19
N SER A 130 -18.65 -8.64 5.26
CA SER A 130 -18.90 -9.40 4.03
C SER A 130 -17.88 -10.53 3.91
N GLU A 131 -18.23 -11.62 3.23
CA GLU A 131 -17.28 -12.70 2.97
C GLU A 131 -16.13 -12.19 2.10
N PRO A 132 -14.87 -12.26 2.56
CA PRO A 132 -13.74 -11.79 1.78
C PRO A 132 -13.59 -12.61 0.51
N SER A 133 -13.36 -11.93 -0.62
CA SER A 133 -13.00 -12.55 -1.89
C SER A 133 -11.54 -13.02 -1.92
N LEU A 134 -10.69 -12.36 -1.13
CA LEU A 134 -9.30 -12.67 -0.89
C LEU A 134 -9.01 -12.47 0.60
N VAL A 135 -8.28 -13.39 1.21
CA VAL A 135 -7.82 -13.30 2.59
C VAL A 135 -6.31 -13.41 2.60
N GLY A 136 -5.64 -12.55 3.37
CA GLY A 136 -4.22 -12.70 3.65
C GLY A 136 -3.88 -12.30 5.07
N ASP A 137 -2.73 -12.74 5.57
CA ASP A 137 -2.17 -12.10 6.76
C ASP A 137 -1.89 -10.60 6.50
N PRO A 138 -1.74 -9.76 7.53
CA PRO A 138 -1.67 -8.32 7.34
C PRO A 138 -0.58 -7.85 6.36
N ALA A 139 0.59 -8.50 6.39
CA ALA A 139 1.71 -8.17 5.52
C ALA A 139 1.48 -8.65 4.08
N ALA A 140 1.02 -9.89 3.89
CA ALA A 140 0.70 -10.43 2.57
C ALA A 140 -0.42 -9.65 1.88
N ARG A 141 -1.46 -9.24 2.65
CA ARG A 141 -2.51 -8.35 2.15
C ARG A 141 -1.92 -7.04 1.65
N LEU A 142 -1.07 -6.38 2.45
CA LEU A 142 -0.48 -5.11 2.05
C LEU A 142 0.37 -5.27 0.78
N LEU A 143 1.21 -6.30 0.68
CA LEU A 143 1.96 -6.60 -0.55
C LEU A 143 1.02 -6.74 -1.76
N PHE A 144 -0.10 -7.44 -1.60
CA PHE A 144 -1.09 -7.63 -2.66
C PHE A 144 -1.71 -6.31 -3.14
N LEU A 145 -2.04 -5.38 -2.23
CA LEU A 145 -2.53 -4.03 -2.60
C LEU A 145 -1.50 -3.25 -3.43
N TRP A 146 -0.22 -3.51 -3.21
CA TRP A 146 0.91 -2.92 -3.93
C TRP A 146 1.29 -3.68 -5.20
N GLY A 147 0.47 -4.64 -5.64
CA GLY A 147 0.73 -5.46 -6.83
C GLY A 147 1.88 -6.46 -6.68
N ARG A 148 2.36 -6.67 -5.45
CA ARG A 148 3.41 -7.63 -5.12
C ARG A 148 2.79 -8.95 -4.69
N ARG A 149 3.62 -9.99 -4.67
CA ARG A 149 3.23 -11.33 -4.22
C ARG A 149 4.18 -11.76 -3.11
N PRO A 150 3.69 -12.25 -1.96
CA PRO A 150 4.56 -12.86 -0.97
C PRO A 150 5.32 -14.04 -1.61
N SER A 151 6.49 -14.34 -1.07
CA SER A 151 7.31 -15.48 -1.52
C SER A 151 6.64 -16.81 -1.16
N ASP A 152 5.95 -16.86 -0.02
CA ASP A 152 5.02 -17.95 0.30
C ASP A 152 3.60 -17.61 -0.18
N PRO A 153 3.09 -18.25 -1.25
CA PRO A 153 1.77 -17.98 -1.78
C PRO A 153 0.64 -18.46 -0.85
N SER A 154 0.90 -19.36 0.10
CA SER A 154 -0.13 -19.87 1.03
C SER A 154 -0.64 -18.80 2.00
N ARG A 155 0.12 -17.70 2.14
CA ARG A 155 -0.26 -16.50 2.89
C ARG A 155 -1.42 -15.72 2.27
N LEU A 156 -1.84 -16.09 1.06
CA LEU A 156 -3.03 -15.57 0.39
C LEU A 156 -3.97 -16.73 0.04
N SER A 157 -5.25 -16.56 0.37
CA SER A 157 -6.32 -17.49 0.04
C SER A 157 -7.43 -16.77 -0.72
N ALA A 158 -7.87 -17.31 -1.84
CA ALA A 158 -8.90 -16.72 -2.70
C ALA A 158 -10.19 -17.57 -2.67
N PRO A 159 -11.00 -17.48 -1.61
CA PRO A 159 -12.22 -18.28 -1.45
C PRO A 159 -13.27 -18.02 -2.56
N ALA A 160 -13.28 -16.81 -3.14
CA ALA A 160 -14.16 -16.48 -4.27
C ALA A 160 -13.66 -17.04 -5.63
N GLY A 161 -12.56 -17.79 -5.64
CA GLY A 161 -12.05 -18.50 -6.79
C GLY A 161 -11.07 -17.70 -7.67
N SER A 162 -10.47 -18.41 -8.63
CA SER A 162 -9.36 -17.91 -9.45
C SER A 162 -9.73 -16.75 -10.38
N LYS A 163 -11.00 -16.66 -10.82
CA LYS A 163 -11.46 -15.54 -11.65
C LYS A 163 -11.40 -14.22 -10.89
N VAL A 164 -11.96 -14.18 -9.67
CA VAL A 164 -11.98 -12.96 -8.85
C VAL A 164 -10.57 -12.56 -8.46
N LEU A 165 -9.71 -13.54 -8.13
CA LEU A 165 -8.28 -13.29 -7.91
C LEU A 165 -7.58 -12.67 -9.14
N SER A 166 -7.84 -13.19 -10.34
CA SER A 166 -7.24 -12.65 -11.57
C SER A 166 -7.69 -11.22 -11.85
N ASP A 167 -8.95 -10.91 -11.61
CA ASP A 167 -9.50 -9.57 -11.82
C ASP A 167 -8.96 -8.58 -10.77
N LEU A 168 -8.86 -8.99 -9.50
CA LEU A 168 -8.16 -8.23 -8.46
C LEU A 168 -6.70 -7.95 -8.83
N GLN A 169 -5.97 -8.95 -9.30
CA GLN A 169 -4.57 -8.80 -9.71
C GLN A 169 -4.40 -7.83 -10.89
N LYS A 170 -5.36 -7.79 -11.82
CA LYS A 170 -5.34 -6.82 -12.94
C LYS A 170 -5.61 -5.40 -12.45
N LEU A 171 -6.57 -5.22 -11.53
CA LEU A 171 -6.88 -3.92 -10.94
C LEU A 171 -5.71 -3.40 -10.08
N LEU A 172 -5.09 -4.29 -9.30
CA LEU A 172 -3.96 -4.01 -8.43
C LEU A 172 -2.61 -4.34 -9.09
N ALA A 173 -2.54 -4.36 -10.43
CA ALA A 173 -1.30 -4.65 -11.17
C ALA A 173 -0.21 -3.59 -10.99
N GLY A 174 -0.48 -2.58 -10.18
CA GLY A 174 0.55 -1.78 -9.53
C GLY A 174 0.69 -0.36 -10.04
N TYR A 175 1.39 0.37 -9.18
CA TYR A 175 2.28 1.49 -9.47
C TYR A 175 3.63 0.94 -9.97
#